data_AF-A0A9D8WCC3-F1
#
_entry.id   AF-A0A9D8WCC3-F1
#
_cell.length_a   1.000
_cell.length_b   1.000
_cell.length_c   1.000
_cell.angle_alpha   90.00
_cell.angle_beta   90.00
_cell.angle_gamma   90.00
#
_symmetry.space_group_name_H-M   'P 1'
#
loop_
_entity.id
_entity.type
_entity.pdbx_description
1 polymer ?
#
loop_
_entity_poly.entity_id
_entity_poly.type
_entity_poly.pdbx_seq_one_letter_code
_entity_poly.pdbx_strand_id
1 'polypeptide(L)'
;NLKQTAKEKDVNLQLSMVEKHDEVVDVAFPYFGGIEHDHFKHVEIKDVLKHKLGTRKVQLADGSEGRVVTVYDLMVANYGISRGLGDDDGATSYDEVKPYTPAWQEKITGVPAEKVIRIAREFADNADKTKGRSMVIVGAGMNHWYHMDMNYRGLINMLIMCGCIGQSGGGWAHYVGQEKLRPQTGWQPLAFGLDWQRPPRHMNSTSFFYAHSGQWRYEKLGVDEILSPLADKSKFGGSLIDYNVRAERMG
;
A
#
# COMPACT_ATOMS: atom_id res chain seq x y z
N ASN A 1 20.40 3.94 3.97
CA ASN A 1 21.54 3.62 3.10
C ASN A 1 21.65 2.12 2.92
N LEU A 2 20.90 1.55 1.97
CA LEU A 2 21.08 0.16 1.57
C LEU A 2 22.42 0.05 0.84
N LYS A 3 23.38 -0.67 1.42
CA LYS A 3 24.59 -1.06 0.68
C LYS A 3 24.18 -2.19 -0.27
N GLN A 4 24.37 -2.01 -1.58
CA GLN A 4 24.13 -3.06 -2.55
C GLN A 4 25.32 -4.01 -2.56
N THR A 5 25.47 -4.77 -1.49
CA THR A 5 26.57 -5.72 -1.31
C THR A 5 26.05 -7.11 -1.01
N ALA A 6 26.56 -8.12 -1.68
CA ALA A 6 26.32 -9.52 -1.36
C ALA A 6 27.65 -10.27 -1.35
N LYS A 7 27.89 -11.07 -0.30
CA LYS A 7 29.17 -11.79 -0.09
C LYS A 7 30.38 -10.85 -0.24
N GLU A 8 30.28 -9.67 0.39
CA GLU A 8 31.33 -8.63 0.41
C GLU A 8 31.70 -8.04 -0.96
N LYS A 9 30.88 -8.26 -1.99
CA LYS A 9 31.06 -7.68 -3.32
C LYS A 9 29.92 -6.73 -3.65
N ASP A 10 30.24 -5.70 -4.41
CA ASP A 10 29.23 -4.84 -5.01
C ASP A 10 28.35 -5.64 -5.97
N VAL A 11 27.05 -5.40 -5.89
CA VAL A 11 26.05 -6.02 -6.76
C VAL A 11 25.12 -4.96 -7.32
N ASN A 12 24.59 -5.21 -8.51
CA ASN A 12 23.49 -4.44 -9.07
C ASN A 12 22.19 -5.22 -8.85
N LEU A 13 21.29 -4.69 -8.03
CA LEU A 13 20.02 -5.35 -7.75
C LEU A 13 19.12 -5.33 -9.00
N GLN A 14 18.55 -6.49 -9.32
CA GLN A 14 17.63 -6.62 -10.45
C GLN A 14 16.20 -6.33 -10.00
N LEU A 15 15.51 -5.42 -10.72
CA LEU A 15 14.13 -5.06 -10.42
C LEU A 15 13.13 -6.10 -10.92
N SER A 16 13.24 -6.51 -12.18
CA SER A 16 12.20 -7.27 -12.89
C SER A 16 12.71 -8.65 -13.32
N MET A 17 11.86 -9.67 -13.25
CA MET A 17 12.13 -11.03 -13.74
C MET A 17 11.55 -11.30 -15.13
N VAL A 18 10.82 -10.36 -15.74
CA VAL A 18 10.14 -10.56 -17.04
C VAL A 18 11.02 -11.15 -18.15
N GLU A 19 12.27 -10.75 -18.28
CA GLU A 19 13.18 -11.30 -19.30
C GLU A 19 14.00 -12.51 -18.84
N LYS A 20 14.00 -12.80 -17.53
CA LYS A 20 14.88 -13.81 -16.92
C LYS A 20 14.12 -14.84 -16.08
N HIS A 21 12.81 -14.99 -16.31
CA HIS A 21 11.98 -15.93 -15.57
C HIS A 21 12.22 -17.36 -16.04
N ASP A 22 11.95 -18.31 -15.16
CA ASP A 22 11.99 -19.74 -15.49
C ASP A 22 10.61 -20.20 -16.03
N GLU A 23 9.53 -19.62 -15.51
CA GLU A 23 8.16 -19.87 -15.95
C GLU A 23 7.26 -18.65 -15.73
N VAL A 24 6.16 -18.56 -16.48
CA VAL A 24 5.09 -17.57 -16.27
C VAL A 24 3.94 -18.25 -15.55
N VAL A 25 3.46 -17.65 -14.46
CA VAL A 25 2.32 -18.18 -13.68
C VAL A 25 1.24 -17.13 -13.47
N ASP A 26 0.04 -17.60 -13.15
CA ASP A 26 -1.05 -16.73 -12.71
C ASP A 26 -0.90 -16.41 -11.22
N VAL A 27 -0.85 -15.11 -10.90
CA VAL A 27 -0.88 -14.61 -9.52
C VAL A 27 -2.20 -13.87 -9.30
N ALA A 28 -2.85 -14.18 -8.19
CA ALA A 28 -4.14 -13.61 -7.85
C ALA A 28 -4.00 -12.30 -7.04
N PHE A 29 -4.74 -11.27 -7.42
CA PHE A 29 -4.79 -9.97 -6.76
C PHE A 29 -6.24 -9.66 -6.34
N PRO A 30 -6.47 -9.14 -5.13
CA PRO A 30 -7.80 -8.73 -4.71
C PRO A 30 -8.19 -7.40 -5.36
N TYR A 31 -9.44 -7.28 -5.78
CA TYR A 31 -10.01 -6.06 -6.34
C TYR A 31 -11.31 -5.70 -5.62
N PHE A 32 -11.32 -4.52 -5.01
CA PHE A 32 -12.45 -4.01 -4.23
C PHE A 32 -13.21 -2.88 -4.94
N GLY A 33 -12.71 -2.39 -6.09
CA GLY A 33 -13.34 -1.29 -6.83
C GLY A 33 -14.65 -1.65 -7.52
N GLY A 34 -15.03 -2.93 -7.50
CA GLY A 34 -16.28 -3.46 -8.03
C GLY A 34 -17.39 -3.57 -6.99
N ILE A 35 -17.10 -3.34 -5.71
CA ILE A 35 -18.11 -3.40 -4.64
C ILE A 35 -19.09 -2.24 -4.84
N GLU A 36 -20.36 -2.58 -5.01
CA GLU A 36 -21.45 -1.61 -5.15
C GLU A 36 -21.64 -0.82 -3.85
N HIS A 37 -21.91 0.48 -4.00
CA HIS A 37 -22.17 1.37 -2.87
C HIS A 37 -23.26 2.38 -3.24
N ASP A 38 -24.16 2.66 -2.32
CA ASP A 38 -25.28 3.60 -2.49
C ASP A 38 -24.89 5.04 -2.88
N HIS A 39 -23.63 5.44 -2.65
CA HIS A 39 -23.21 6.85 -2.69
C HIS A 39 -21.91 7.06 -3.49
N PHE A 40 -21.23 5.99 -3.89
CA PHE A 40 -19.99 6.07 -4.64
C PHE A 40 -20.10 5.22 -5.90
N LYS A 41 -19.51 5.70 -6.98
CA LYS A 41 -19.42 4.94 -8.22
C LYS A 41 -18.48 3.77 -8.03
N HIS A 42 -18.81 2.66 -8.67
CA HIS A 42 -17.98 1.45 -8.72
C HIS A 42 -17.74 1.06 -10.18
N VAL A 43 -16.77 0.18 -10.41
CA VAL A 43 -16.52 -0.42 -11.72
C VAL A 43 -16.51 -1.93 -11.54
N GLU A 44 -17.60 -2.56 -11.94
CA GLU A 44 -17.80 -4.01 -11.84
C GLU A 44 -16.74 -4.75 -12.67
N ILE A 45 -15.88 -5.48 -11.96
CA ILE A 45 -14.85 -6.40 -12.45
C ILE A 45 -14.80 -7.53 -11.41
N LYS A 46 -14.19 -8.67 -11.74
CA LYS A 46 -14.02 -9.78 -10.80
C LYS A 46 -13.26 -9.35 -9.53
N ASP A 47 -13.71 -9.82 -8.37
CA ASP A 47 -13.07 -9.60 -7.07
C ASP A 47 -11.63 -10.14 -6.99
N VAL A 48 -11.33 -11.14 -7.83
CA VAL A 48 -10.00 -11.72 -7.97
C VAL A 48 -9.52 -11.54 -9.40
N LEU A 49 -8.49 -10.71 -9.55
CA LEU A 49 -7.76 -10.51 -10.80
C LEU A 49 -6.64 -11.53 -10.89
N LYS A 50 -6.42 -12.12 -12.06
CA LYS A 50 -5.27 -12.99 -12.30
C LYS A 50 -4.36 -12.30 -13.28
N HIS A 51 -3.10 -12.11 -12.89
CA HIS A 51 -2.08 -11.54 -13.75
C HIS A 51 -0.97 -12.53 -14.00
N LYS A 52 -0.42 -12.50 -15.22
CA LYS A 52 0.74 -13.29 -15.62
C LYS A 52 2.01 -12.65 -15.05
N LEU A 53 2.76 -13.39 -14.24
CA LEU A 53 4.06 -12.93 -13.76
C LEU A 53 5.15 -13.96 -14.08
N GLY A 54 6.28 -13.46 -14.55
CA GLY A 54 7.51 -14.24 -14.65
C GLY A 54 8.07 -14.55 -13.27
N THR A 55 8.26 -15.83 -12.96
CA THR A 55 8.75 -16.31 -11.67
C THR A 55 10.08 -17.04 -11.80
N ARG A 56 10.82 -17.09 -10.69
CA ARG A 56 12.00 -17.94 -10.55
C ARG A 56 11.73 -19.08 -9.58
N LYS A 57 12.27 -20.25 -9.88
CA LYS A 57 12.28 -21.37 -8.95
C LYS A 57 13.52 -21.29 -8.07
N VAL A 58 13.33 -21.51 -6.77
CA VAL A 58 14.40 -21.55 -5.78
C VAL A 58 14.23 -22.76 -4.89
N GLN A 59 15.34 -23.38 -4.51
CA GLN A 59 15.32 -24.39 -3.45
C GLN A 59 15.32 -23.68 -2.09
N LEU A 60 14.33 -24.01 -1.26
CA LEU A 60 14.19 -23.52 0.09
C LEU A 60 15.10 -24.31 1.04
N ALA A 61 15.30 -23.77 2.25
CA ALA A 61 16.22 -24.37 3.24
C ALA A 61 15.80 -25.78 3.70
N ASP A 62 14.50 -26.11 3.62
CA ASP A 62 13.96 -27.44 3.93
C ASP A 62 14.08 -28.43 2.76
N GLY A 63 14.70 -28.01 1.65
CA GLY A 63 14.88 -28.80 0.44
C GLY A 63 13.71 -28.73 -0.55
N SER A 64 12.58 -28.14 -0.18
CA SER A 64 11.42 -27.95 -1.07
C SER A 64 11.67 -26.89 -2.14
N GLU A 65 10.89 -26.91 -3.22
CA GLU A 65 10.94 -25.90 -4.27
C GLU A 65 9.91 -24.79 -3.98
N GLY A 66 10.37 -23.54 -4.00
CA GLY A 66 9.55 -22.34 -3.91
C GLY A 66 9.59 -21.52 -5.20
N ARG A 67 8.52 -20.78 -5.48
CA ARG A 67 8.49 -19.76 -6.53
C ARG A 67 8.68 -18.39 -5.91
N VAL A 68 9.49 -17.56 -6.55
CA VAL A 68 9.70 -16.18 -6.14
C VAL A 68 9.48 -15.22 -7.30
N VAL A 69 9.03 -14.03 -6.94
CA VAL A 69 8.81 -12.90 -7.82
C VAL A 69 9.25 -11.63 -7.09
N THR A 70 9.59 -10.59 -7.83
CA THR A 70 10.01 -9.33 -7.22
C THR A 70 8.80 -8.49 -6.83
N VAL A 71 8.98 -7.62 -5.83
CA VAL A 71 7.95 -6.61 -5.49
C VAL A 71 7.68 -5.67 -6.66
N TYR A 72 8.68 -5.39 -7.50
CA TYR A 72 8.50 -4.58 -8.70
C TYR A 72 7.52 -5.23 -9.68
N ASP A 73 7.72 -6.51 -10.01
CA ASP A 73 6.82 -7.23 -10.92
C ASP A 73 5.40 -7.34 -10.34
N LEU A 74 5.28 -7.59 -9.02
CA LEU A 74 3.98 -7.57 -8.31
C LEU A 74 3.31 -6.20 -8.38
N MET A 75 4.06 -5.11 -8.24
CA MET A 75 3.54 -3.76 -8.32
C MET A 75 3.05 -3.43 -9.74
N VAL A 76 3.84 -3.74 -10.77
CA VAL A 76 3.45 -3.50 -12.16
C VAL A 76 2.21 -4.30 -12.55
N ALA A 77 2.13 -5.57 -12.13
CA ALA A 77 0.93 -6.39 -12.28
C ALA A 77 -0.28 -5.82 -11.53
N ASN A 78 -0.11 -5.38 -10.27
CA ASN A 78 -1.19 -4.76 -9.50
C ASN A 78 -1.71 -3.45 -10.12
N TYR A 79 -0.85 -2.66 -10.77
CA TYR A 79 -1.26 -1.49 -11.55
C TYR A 79 -1.88 -1.86 -12.90
N GLY A 80 -1.96 -3.15 -13.23
CA GLY A 80 -2.59 -3.66 -14.44
C GLY A 80 -1.86 -3.23 -15.70
N ILE A 81 -0.53 -3.24 -15.73
CA ILE A 81 0.26 -2.83 -16.90
C ILE A 81 0.75 -4.07 -17.66
N SER A 82 0.33 -4.20 -18.92
CA SER A 82 0.79 -5.30 -19.79
C SER A 82 2.29 -5.21 -20.09
N ARG A 83 2.96 -6.36 -20.02
CA ARG A 83 4.39 -6.56 -20.27
C ARG A 83 4.67 -7.65 -21.30
N GLY A 84 3.64 -8.14 -21.99
CA GLY A 84 3.74 -9.17 -23.02
C GLY A 84 3.88 -10.60 -22.51
N LEU A 85 3.43 -10.90 -21.29
CA LEU A 85 3.49 -12.24 -20.68
C LEU A 85 2.27 -13.13 -20.97
N GLY A 86 1.29 -12.64 -21.73
CA GLY A 86 0.12 -13.41 -22.17
C GLY A 86 -1.14 -12.56 -22.32
N ASP A 87 -2.27 -13.23 -22.57
CA ASP A 87 -3.54 -12.58 -22.96
C ASP A 87 -4.21 -11.77 -21.84
N ASP A 88 -3.89 -12.04 -20.56
CA ASP A 88 -4.45 -11.35 -19.37
C ASP A 88 -3.35 -10.73 -18.49
N ASP A 89 -2.43 -10.00 -19.13
CA ASP A 89 -1.25 -9.39 -18.49
C ASP A 89 -1.46 -7.91 -18.09
N GLY A 90 -2.67 -7.36 -18.29
CA GLY A 90 -3.00 -5.97 -17.96
C GLY A 90 -3.46 -5.14 -19.16
N ALA A 91 -3.53 -3.82 -18.98
CA ALA A 91 -3.94 -2.85 -19.97
C ALA A 91 -2.83 -2.53 -20.97
N THR A 92 -3.21 -2.32 -22.22
CA THR A 92 -2.31 -1.89 -23.30
C THR A 92 -2.55 -0.43 -23.73
N SER A 93 -3.67 0.15 -23.30
CA SER A 93 -4.03 1.56 -23.51
C SER A 93 -4.64 2.17 -22.24
N TYR A 94 -4.52 3.49 -22.09
CA TYR A 94 -5.16 4.25 -21.02
C TYR A 94 -6.69 4.31 -21.13
N ASP A 95 -7.22 4.09 -22.33
CA ASP A 95 -8.66 4.14 -22.62
C ASP A 95 -9.38 2.84 -22.27
N GLU A 96 -8.63 1.76 -21.99
CA GLU A 96 -9.19 0.50 -21.54
C GLU A 96 -9.73 0.64 -20.12
N VAL A 97 -10.98 0.24 -19.88
CA VAL A 97 -11.55 0.17 -18.53
C VAL A 97 -11.05 -1.09 -17.83
N LYS A 98 -9.80 -1.06 -17.38
CA LYS A 98 -9.14 -2.08 -16.55
C LYS A 98 -8.73 -1.46 -15.21
N PRO A 99 -8.59 -2.27 -14.14
CA PRO A 99 -8.29 -1.74 -12.81
C PRO A 99 -7.12 -0.75 -12.84
N TYR A 100 -7.36 0.43 -12.28
CA TYR A 100 -6.37 1.51 -12.11
C TYR A 100 -5.87 2.22 -13.38
N THR A 101 -6.47 1.98 -14.55
CA THR A 101 -6.23 2.84 -15.73
C THR A 101 -6.89 4.21 -15.57
N PRO A 102 -6.48 5.23 -16.36
CA PRO A 102 -7.19 6.51 -16.41
C PRO A 102 -8.68 6.39 -16.74
N ALA A 103 -9.07 5.55 -17.70
CA ALA A 103 -10.48 5.31 -18.02
C ALA A 103 -11.26 4.67 -16.86
N TRP A 104 -10.64 3.76 -16.09
CA TRP A 104 -11.22 3.21 -14.86
C TRP A 104 -11.36 4.28 -13.77
N GLN A 105 -10.31 5.08 -13.55
CA GLN A 105 -10.29 6.11 -12.51
C GLN A 105 -11.33 7.20 -12.80
N GLU A 106 -11.56 7.57 -14.05
CA GLU A 106 -12.63 8.51 -14.42
C GLU A 106 -14.00 8.01 -14.00
N LYS A 107 -14.29 6.71 -14.18
CA LYS A 107 -15.56 6.12 -13.74
C LYS A 107 -15.73 6.16 -12.23
N ILE A 108 -14.67 5.88 -11.46
CA ILE A 108 -14.71 5.88 -9.99
C ILE A 108 -14.81 7.32 -9.44
N THR A 109 -13.96 8.22 -9.91
CA THR A 109 -13.76 9.55 -9.29
C THR A 109 -14.54 10.67 -9.95
N GLY A 110 -14.98 10.49 -11.21
CA GLY A 110 -15.56 11.54 -12.03
C GLY A 110 -14.55 12.57 -12.57
N VAL A 111 -13.25 12.44 -12.26
CA VAL A 111 -12.22 13.34 -12.80
C VAL A 111 -11.82 12.86 -14.20
N PRO A 112 -11.86 13.74 -15.22
CA PRO A 112 -11.52 13.34 -16.60
C PRO A 112 -10.14 12.68 -16.73
N ALA A 113 -10.08 11.55 -17.42
CA ALA A 113 -8.89 10.74 -17.66
C ALA A 113 -7.78 11.56 -18.31
N GLU A 114 -8.11 12.43 -19.26
CA GLU A 114 -7.16 13.34 -19.92
C GLU A 114 -6.41 14.23 -18.91
N LYS A 115 -7.08 14.70 -17.85
CA LYS A 115 -6.49 15.55 -16.82
C LYS A 115 -5.55 14.73 -15.96
N VAL A 116 -5.95 13.52 -15.57
CA VAL A 116 -5.10 12.63 -14.77
C VAL A 116 -3.85 12.23 -15.54
N ILE A 117 -3.98 11.86 -16.82
CA ILE A 117 -2.84 11.56 -17.70
C ILE A 117 -1.89 12.75 -17.78
N ARG A 118 -2.42 13.94 -18.04
CA ARG A 118 -1.63 15.16 -18.14
C ARG A 118 -0.86 15.45 -16.85
N ILE A 119 -1.55 15.51 -15.71
CA ILE A 119 -0.93 15.86 -14.43
C ILE A 119 0.06 14.79 -13.98
N ALA A 120 -0.23 13.51 -14.18
CA ALA A 120 0.72 12.43 -13.88
C ALA A 120 2.03 12.57 -14.69
N ARG A 121 1.92 12.89 -15.99
CA ARG A 121 3.07 13.14 -16.86
C ARG A 121 3.84 14.39 -16.44
N GLU A 122 3.18 15.52 -16.24
CA GLU A 122 3.82 16.77 -15.83
C GLU A 122 4.51 16.64 -14.46
N PHE A 123 3.89 15.93 -13.51
CA PHE A 123 4.47 15.68 -12.19
C PHE A 123 5.75 14.84 -12.28
N ALA A 124 5.74 13.77 -13.07
CA ALA A 124 6.89 12.89 -13.27
C ALA A 124 8.01 13.57 -14.08
N ASP A 125 7.65 14.31 -15.13
CA ASP A 125 8.58 15.07 -15.97
C ASP A 125 9.30 16.16 -15.15
N ASN A 126 8.59 16.89 -14.28
CA ASN A 126 9.24 17.81 -13.36
C ASN A 126 10.21 17.08 -12.42
N ALA A 127 9.80 15.94 -11.84
CA ALA A 127 10.67 15.18 -10.94
C ALA A 127 11.94 14.68 -11.67
N ASP A 128 11.83 14.18 -12.89
CA ASP A 128 12.99 13.73 -13.67
C ASP A 128 13.97 14.88 -13.98
N LYS A 129 13.45 16.02 -14.47
CA LYS A 129 14.22 17.23 -14.79
C LYS A 129 14.92 17.80 -13.57
N THR A 130 14.29 17.70 -12.40
CA THR A 130 14.77 18.34 -11.18
C THR A 130 15.43 17.40 -10.18
N LYS A 131 15.52 16.10 -10.52
CA LYS A 131 16.02 15.04 -9.62
C LYS A 131 15.21 14.94 -8.33
N GLY A 132 13.89 14.84 -8.47
CA GLY A 132 12.95 14.53 -7.41
C GLY A 132 12.22 15.72 -6.79
N ARG A 133 12.26 16.93 -7.37
CA ARG A 133 11.61 18.12 -6.79
C ARG A 133 10.12 18.26 -7.18
N SER A 134 9.38 17.16 -7.05
CA SER A 134 7.91 17.15 -7.04
C SER A 134 7.42 16.73 -5.66
N MET A 135 6.44 17.45 -5.11
CA MET A 135 5.95 17.26 -3.74
C MET A 135 4.43 17.12 -3.72
N VAL A 136 3.91 16.30 -2.81
CA VAL A 136 2.49 16.26 -2.48
C VAL A 136 2.31 16.72 -1.03
N ILE A 137 1.55 17.80 -0.86
CA ILE A 137 1.10 18.28 0.44
C ILE A 137 -0.26 17.64 0.74
N VAL A 138 -0.37 16.90 1.83
CA VAL A 138 -1.57 16.11 2.18
C VAL A 138 -1.95 16.30 3.65
N GLY A 139 -3.23 16.22 3.96
CA GLY A 139 -3.75 16.37 5.32
C GLY A 139 -4.97 15.49 5.60
N ALA A 140 -5.78 15.93 6.58
CA ALA A 140 -6.91 15.16 7.12
C ALA A 140 -7.99 14.80 6.07
N GLY A 141 -8.15 15.60 5.01
CA GLY A 141 -9.12 15.30 3.94
C GLY A 141 -8.92 13.95 3.26
N MET A 142 -7.68 13.43 3.27
CA MET A 142 -7.34 12.07 2.81
C MET A 142 -7.13 11.10 3.99
N ASN A 143 -6.67 11.59 5.14
CA ASN A 143 -6.26 10.77 6.29
C ASN A 143 -7.39 10.30 7.20
N HIS A 144 -8.53 11.00 7.22
CA HIS A 144 -9.64 10.69 8.14
C HIS A 144 -10.70 9.79 7.49
N TRP A 145 -10.34 9.10 6.40
CA TRP A 145 -11.14 8.03 5.83
C TRP A 145 -10.76 6.68 6.42
N TYR A 146 -11.70 5.73 6.47
CA TYR A 146 -11.43 4.37 6.94
C TYR A 146 -10.27 3.71 6.18
N HIS A 147 -10.24 3.89 4.85
CA HIS A 147 -9.15 3.44 3.96
C HIS A 147 -8.10 4.54 3.70
N MET A 148 -7.73 5.32 4.74
CA MET A 148 -6.70 6.35 4.63
C MET A 148 -5.34 5.82 4.14
N ASP A 149 -5.06 4.56 4.45
CA ASP A 149 -3.84 3.88 4.06
C ASP A 149 -3.74 3.70 2.54
N MET A 150 -4.85 3.39 1.87
CA MET A 150 -4.91 3.32 0.40
C MET A 150 -4.68 4.69 -0.23
N ASN A 151 -5.34 5.72 0.31
CA ASN A 151 -5.14 7.12 -0.10
C ASN A 151 -3.65 7.51 0.01
N TYR A 152 -3.02 7.20 1.15
CA TYR A 152 -1.64 7.57 1.42
C TYR A 152 -0.67 6.78 0.55
N ARG A 153 -0.84 5.46 0.45
CA ARG A 153 0.00 4.58 -0.36
C ARG A 153 -0.06 4.94 -1.85
N GLY A 154 -1.21 5.39 -2.35
CA GLY A 154 -1.32 5.91 -3.71
C GLY A 154 -0.39 7.11 -3.95
N LEU A 155 -0.47 8.13 -3.10
CA LEU A 155 0.40 9.32 -3.18
C LEU A 155 1.88 8.99 -2.94
N ILE A 156 2.17 8.13 -1.97
CA ILE A 156 3.52 7.68 -1.63
C ILE A 156 4.14 6.93 -2.80
N ASN A 157 3.41 6.02 -3.46
CA ASN A 157 3.90 5.30 -4.63
C ASN A 157 4.27 6.26 -5.77
N MET A 158 3.45 7.27 -6.05
CA MET A 158 3.78 8.30 -7.07
C MET A 158 5.12 8.97 -6.76
N LEU A 159 5.35 9.34 -5.50
CA LEU A 159 6.57 10.01 -5.06
C LEU A 159 7.80 9.07 -5.08
N ILE A 160 7.63 7.80 -4.71
CA ILE A 160 8.69 6.79 -4.79
C ILE A 160 9.09 6.56 -6.24
N MET A 161 8.12 6.34 -7.14
CA MET A 161 8.37 6.11 -8.57
C MET A 161 9.06 7.30 -9.24
N CYS A 162 8.80 8.52 -8.76
CA CYS A 162 9.44 9.75 -9.26
C CYS A 162 10.74 10.12 -8.52
N GLY A 163 11.21 9.30 -7.56
CA GLY A 163 12.44 9.57 -6.81
C GLY A 163 12.39 10.81 -5.93
N CYS A 164 11.21 11.23 -5.47
CA CYS A 164 11.02 12.49 -4.75
C CYS A 164 11.30 12.39 -3.24
N ILE A 165 11.15 11.20 -2.64
CA ILE A 165 11.30 11.00 -1.20
C ILE A 165 12.77 11.21 -0.80
N GLY A 166 13.01 12.14 0.13
CA GLY A 166 14.36 12.45 0.63
C GLY A 166 15.10 13.53 -0.16
N GLN A 167 14.49 14.11 -1.20
CA GLN A 167 15.07 15.23 -1.96
C GLN A 167 14.51 16.57 -1.49
N SER A 168 15.36 17.58 -1.33
CA SER A 168 14.92 18.93 -0.98
C SER A 168 14.03 19.52 -2.08
N GLY A 169 12.84 20.01 -1.71
CA GLY A 169 11.82 20.47 -2.66
C GLY A 169 10.93 19.36 -3.21
N GLY A 170 11.09 18.11 -2.75
CA GLY A 170 10.26 16.98 -3.13
C GLY A 170 9.74 16.17 -1.94
N GLY A 171 8.82 15.26 -2.22
CA GLY A 171 8.45 14.19 -1.30
C GLY A 171 7.03 14.28 -0.73
N TRP A 172 6.83 13.51 0.34
CA TRP A 172 5.54 13.37 1.02
C TRP A 172 5.49 14.36 2.19
N ALA A 173 4.62 15.36 2.08
CA ALA A 173 4.51 16.44 3.04
C ALA A 173 3.15 16.39 3.74
N HIS A 174 3.08 15.53 4.76
CA HIS A 174 1.90 15.34 5.59
C HIS A 174 1.81 16.40 6.70
N TYR A 175 0.66 17.07 6.78
CA TYR A 175 0.37 18.05 7.82
C TYR A 175 -1.00 17.79 8.45
N VAL A 176 -1.00 17.58 9.77
CA VAL A 176 -2.18 17.37 10.63
C VAL A 176 -2.03 18.19 11.91
N GLY A 177 -1.98 17.56 13.09
CA GLY A 177 -1.63 18.20 14.34
C GLY A 177 -0.12 18.46 14.51
N GLN A 178 0.22 19.12 15.62
CA GLN A 178 1.59 19.50 15.95
C GLN A 178 2.34 18.35 16.65
N GLU A 179 2.60 17.24 15.93
CA GLU A 179 3.19 16.02 16.49
C GLU A 179 4.70 16.12 16.75
N LYS A 180 5.42 16.92 15.95
CA LYS A 180 6.88 16.97 15.94
C LYS A 180 7.46 17.71 17.16
N LEU A 181 7.53 17.03 18.30
CA LEU A 181 8.29 17.46 19.46
C LEU A 181 9.79 17.33 19.17
N ARG A 182 10.47 18.45 18.90
CA ARG A 182 11.88 18.46 18.46
C ARG A 182 12.85 17.83 19.47
N PRO A 183 12.82 18.18 20.77
CA PRO A 183 13.74 17.59 21.76
C PRO A 183 13.24 16.24 22.31
N GLN A 184 12.88 15.31 21.42
CA GLN A 184 12.18 14.05 21.75
C GLN A 184 12.86 13.28 22.89
N THR A 185 14.16 13.01 22.79
CA THR A 185 14.90 12.16 23.73
C THR A 185 15.23 12.85 25.06
N GLY A 186 15.15 14.18 25.12
CA GLY A 186 15.26 14.94 26.37
C GLY A 186 13.92 15.01 27.12
N TRP A 187 12.81 15.11 26.38
CA TRP A 187 11.47 15.18 26.94
C TRP A 187 10.95 13.81 27.42
N GLN A 188 11.19 12.73 26.67
CA GLN A 188 10.68 11.39 26.98
C GLN A 188 10.99 10.90 28.41
N PRO A 189 12.25 10.96 28.91
CA PRO A 189 12.54 10.48 30.26
C PRO A 189 11.82 11.30 31.33
N LEU A 190 11.74 12.61 31.16
CA LEU A 190 11.01 13.50 32.08
C LEU A 190 9.50 13.20 32.08
N ALA A 191 8.88 13.10 30.91
CA ALA A 191 7.43 12.95 30.78
C ALA A 191 6.92 11.60 31.32
N PHE A 192 7.75 10.56 31.23
CA PHE A 192 7.35 9.19 31.57
C PHE A 192 8.12 8.59 32.74
N GLY A 193 8.90 9.40 33.47
CA GLY A 193 9.69 8.96 34.64
C GLY A 193 10.74 7.88 34.31
N LEU A 194 11.30 7.89 33.11
CA LEU A 194 12.21 6.82 32.63
C LEU A 194 13.61 6.92 33.24
N ASP A 195 13.91 8.03 33.89
CA ASP A 195 15.06 8.22 34.76
C ASP A 195 14.92 7.46 36.10
N TRP A 196 13.69 7.14 36.53
CA TRP A 196 13.40 6.37 37.73
C TRP A 196 13.04 4.91 37.46
N GLN A 197 12.14 4.67 36.50
CA GLN A 197 11.54 3.34 36.26
C GLN A 197 11.26 3.10 34.77
N ARG A 198 11.43 1.85 34.32
CA ARG A 198 11.23 1.45 32.92
C ARG A 198 10.60 0.05 32.84
N PRO A 199 9.70 -0.22 31.88
CA PRO A 199 9.06 0.69 30.92
C PRO A 199 7.86 1.46 31.51
N PRO A 200 7.38 2.55 30.87
CA PRO A 200 6.13 3.19 31.24
C PRO A 200 4.93 2.39 30.72
N ARG A 201 3.70 2.81 31.06
CA ARG A 201 2.46 2.26 30.49
C ARG A 201 1.88 3.20 29.43
N HIS A 202 2.33 3.06 28.20
CA HIS A 202 1.67 3.69 27.06
C HIS A 202 0.42 2.89 26.66
N MET A 203 -0.60 3.59 26.17
CA MET A 203 -1.84 2.97 25.68
C MET A 203 -2.31 3.70 24.42
N ASN A 204 -2.69 2.96 23.38
CA ASN A 204 -3.26 3.55 22.17
C ASN A 204 -4.74 3.91 22.42
N SER A 205 -5.07 5.21 22.32
CA SER A 205 -6.36 5.70 22.81
C SER A 205 -7.57 5.22 22.01
N THR A 206 -7.43 4.91 20.71
CA THR A 206 -8.56 4.44 19.89
C THR A 206 -9.14 3.13 20.44
N SER A 207 -8.31 2.11 20.68
CA SER A 207 -8.76 0.84 21.27
C SER A 207 -9.26 1.03 22.71
N PHE A 208 -8.58 1.88 23.49
CA PHE A 208 -9.00 2.21 24.85
C PHE A 208 -10.43 2.77 24.89
N PHE A 209 -10.74 3.81 24.12
CA PHE A 209 -12.09 4.38 24.11
C PHE A 209 -13.11 3.46 23.46
N TYR A 210 -12.76 2.76 22.37
CA TYR A 210 -13.64 1.78 21.73
C TYR A 210 -14.13 0.72 22.72
N ALA A 211 -13.23 0.20 23.57
CA ALA A 211 -13.53 -0.77 24.61
C ALA A 211 -14.28 -0.13 25.80
N HIS A 212 -13.71 0.90 26.42
CA HIS A 212 -14.19 1.41 27.71
C HIS A 212 -15.42 2.32 27.63
N SER A 213 -15.70 2.92 26.47
CA SER A 213 -16.96 3.64 26.27
C SER A 213 -18.07 2.72 25.72
N GLY A 214 -17.81 1.41 25.56
CA GLY A 214 -18.78 0.45 25.06
C GLY A 214 -19.17 0.64 23.59
N GLN A 215 -18.41 1.41 22.79
CA GLN A 215 -18.71 1.67 21.38
C GLN A 215 -18.78 0.38 20.55
N TRP A 216 -17.92 -0.59 20.84
CA TRP A 216 -17.91 -1.90 20.19
C TRP A 216 -19.25 -2.66 20.26
N ARG A 217 -20.10 -2.35 21.25
CA ARG A 217 -21.43 -2.96 21.40
C ARG A 217 -22.41 -2.52 20.31
N TYR A 218 -22.07 -1.48 19.56
CA TYR A 218 -22.86 -0.90 18.47
C TYR A 218 -22.16 -1.03 17.12
N GLU A 219 -21.13 -1.88 17.04
CA GLU A 219 -20.37 -2.11 15.81
C GLU A 219 -21.28 -2.66 14.70
N LYS A 220 -21.09 -2.13 13.50
CA LYS A 220 -21.83 -2.55 12.30
C LYS A 220 -20.94 -3.18 11.24
N LEU A 221 -19.64 -2.93 11.29
CA LEU A 221 -18.71 -3.50 10.33
C LEU A 221 -18.34 -4.93 10.72
N GLY A 222 -18.69 -5.88 9.86
CA GLY A 222 -18.25 -7.27 9.93
C GLY A 222 -16.78 -7.41 9.51
N VAL A 223 -16.08 -8.37 10.13
CA VAL A 223 -14.70 -8.68 9.76
C VAL A 223 -14.64 -9.24 8.34
N ASP A 224 -15.62 -10.05 7.96
CA ASP A 224 -15.71 -10.69 6.64
C ASP A 224 -15.91 -9.71 5.49
N GLU A 225 -16.41 -8.51 5.76
CA GLU A 225 -16.61 -7.43 4.79
C GLU A 225 -15.28 -6.79 4.33
N ILE A 226 -14.23 -6.87 5.15
CA ILE A 226 -12.92 -6.25 4.89
C ILE A 226 -11.81 -7.28 4.59
N LEU A 227 -12.15 -8.57 4.55
CA LEU A 227 -11.19 -9.61 4.19
C LEU A 227 -10.90 -9.61 2.69
N SER A 228 -9.66 -9.97 2.35
CA SER A 228 -9.33 -10.32 0.97
C SER A 228 -10.20 -11.49 0.50
N PRO A 229 -10.71 -11.48 -0.75
CA PRO A 229 -11.38 -12.64 -1.33
C PRO A 229 -10.47 -13.88 -1.46
N LEU A 230 -9.15 -13.71 -1.29
CA LEU A 230 -8.17 -14.80 -1.26
C LEU A 230 -7.91 -15.35 0.16
N ALA A 231 -8.47 -14.72 1.19
CA ALA A 231 -8.30 -15.16 2.56
C ALA A 231 -9.21 -16.37 2.88
N ASP A 232 -8.69 -17.30 3.67
CA ASP A 232 -9.48 -18.36 4.25
C ASP A 232 -10.37 -17.81 5.38
N LYS A 233 -11.61 -17.45 5.04
CA LYS A 233 -12.59 -16.84 5.95
C LYS A 233 -12.80 -17.66 7.23
N SER A 234 -12.61 -18.98 7.19
CA SER A 234 -12.79 -19.84 8.38
C SER A 234 -11.81 -19.51 9.51
N LYS A 235 -10.67 -18.90 9.18
CA LYS A 235 -9.66 -18.45 10.16
C LYS A 235 -9.99 -17.11 10.82
N PHE A 236 -10.98 -16.38 10.30
CA PHE A 236 -11.23 -14.98 10.62
C PHE A 236 -12.61 -14.71 11.24
N GLY A 237 -13.01 -15.52 12.22
CA GLY A 237 -14.24 -15.28 12.98
C GLY A 237 -14.11 -14.25 14.11
N GLY A 238 -15.23 -14.00 14.79
CA GLY A 238 -15.33 -13.07 15.92
C GLY A 238 -15.70 -11.66 15.50
N SER A 239 -15.69 -10.75 16.47
CA SER A 239 -15.98 -9.33 16.32
C SER A 239 -14.69 -8.49 16.31
N LEU A 240 -14.75 -7.22 15.89
CA LEU A 240 -13.58 -6.34 15.86
C LEU A 240 -12.92 -6.16 17.24
N ILE A 241 -13.69 -6.22 18.34
CA ILE A 241 -13.14 -6.18 19.70
C ILE A 241 -12.30 -7.42 20.03
N ASP A 242 -12.64 -8.60 19.49
CA ASP A 242 -11.84 -9.81 19.68
C ASP A 242 -10.45 -9.68 19.04
N TYR A 243 -10.35 -8.96 17.91
CA TYR A 243 -9.08 -8.66 17.27
C TYR A 243 -8.23 -7.66 18.05
N ASN A 244 -8.85 -6.64 18.66
CA ASN A 244 -8.14 -5.75 19.60
C ASN A 244 -7.53 -6.57 20.76
N VAL A 245 -8.31 -7.44 21.40
CA VAL A 245 -7.83 -8.29 22.50
C VAL A 245 -6.70 -9.22 22.04
N ARG A 246 -6.78 -9.78 20.83
CA ARG A 246 -5.70 -10.60 20.27
C ARG A 246 -4.43 -9.78 20.03
N ALA A 247 -4.55 -8.59 19.45
CA ALA A 247 -3.41 -7.70 19.21
C ALA A 247 -2.71 -7.34 20.52
N GLU A 248 -3.46 -6.91 21.54
CA GLU A 248 -2.93 -6.59 22.88
C GLU A 248 -2.15 -7.75 23.51
N ARG A 249 -2.55 -9.00 23.26
CA ARG A 249 -1.88 -10.20 23.76
C ARG A 249 -0.62 -10.58 22.98
N MET A 250 -0.49 -10.15 21.73
CA MET A 250 0.68 -10.44 20.88
C MET A 250 1.84 -9.48 21.12
N GLY A 251 1.61 -8.37 21.85
CA GLY A 251 2.58 -7.31 22.11
C GLY A 251 2.67 -6.30 20.97
#